data_AF-A0A0B1SA73-F1
#
_entry.id   AF-A0A0B1SA73-F1
#
_cell.length_a   1.000
_cell.length_b   1.000
_cell.length_c   1.000
_cell.angle_alpha   90.00
_cell.angle_beta   90.00
_cell.angle_gamma   90.00
#
_symmetry.space_group_name_H-M   'P 1'
#
loop_
_entity.id
_entity.type
_entity.pdbx_description
1 polymer ?
#
loop_
_entity_poly.entity_id
_entity_poly.type
_entity_poly.pdbx_seq_one_letter_code
_entity_poly.pdbx_strand_id
1 'polypeptide(L)'
;MLSRVYLLGRFMVLHSKQFQDASTRTLAALNRIQVNFSFVLKTVLDQQPILFLTTFTIIFWIVTSWTFVQCERFGQADQDAPSILYSNALWFIAITFMLNGYGDIVPQTHAGRIIAIFVGVVGAIISSILIAVISRNILLSQGQRNVNNFMHDSKLTREHKNAAAKVGICISVLL
;
A
#
# COMPACT_ATOMS: atom_id res chain seq x y z
N MET A 1 -17.02 -10.10 -19.21
CA MET A 1 -15.55 -9.92 -19.25
C MET A 1 -14.89 -9.73 -17.87
N LEU A 2 -15.62 -9.26 -16.83
CA LEU A 2 -15.11 -9.17 -15.45
C LEU A 2 -14.70 -10.51 -14.81
N SER A 3 -15.29 -11.64 -15.23
CA SER A 3 -14.91 -12.99 -14.77
C SER A 3 -13.47 -13.38 -15.12
N ARG A 4 -12.82 -12.68 -16.06
CA ARG A 4 -11.42 -12.92 -16.43
C ARG A 4 -10.41 -12.17 -15.56
N VAL A 5 -10.85 -11.23 -14.71
CA VAL A 5 -9.97 -10.58 -13.72
C VAL A 5 -9.46 -11.62 -12.70
N TYR A 6 -10.24 -12.68 -12.44
CA TYR A 6 -9.80 -13.83 -11.65
C TYR A 6 -8.57 -14.55 -12.26
N LEU A 7 -8.41 -14.52 -13.59
CA LEU A 7 -7.25 -15.12 -14.26
C LEU A 7 -5.95 -14.33 -14.01
N LEU A 8 -6.02 -13.02 -13.75
CA LEU A 8 -4.84 -12.23 -13.36
C LEU A 8 -4.36 -12.62 -11.96
N GLY A 9 -5.27 -12.81 -11.01
CA GLY A 9 -4.94 -13.34 -9.68
C GLY A 9 -4.32 -14.73 -9.78
N ARG A 10 -4.87 -15.59 -10.65
CA ARG A 10 -4.32 -16.94 -10.91
C ARG A 10 -2.95 -16.88 -11.59
N PHE A 11 -2.73 -15.97 -12.55
CA PHE A 11 -1.46 -15.79 -13.27
C PHE A 11 -0.36 -15.30 -12.33
N MET A 12 -0.67 -14.36 -11.45
CA MET A 12 0.26 -13.84 -10.45
C MET A 12 0.66 -14.92 -9.42
N VAL A 13 -0.30 -15.75 -9.00
CA VAL A 13 -0.03 -16.91 -8.13
C VAL A 13 0.81 -17.97 -8.86
N LEU A 14 0.59 -18.19 -10.16
CA LEU A 14 1.34 -19.17 -10.94
C LEU A 14 2.78 -18.73 -11.27
N HIS A 15 3.02 -17.44 -11.44
CA HIS A 15 4.33 -16.94 -11.90
C HIS A 15 5.27 -16.53 -10.75
N SER A 16 4.79 -16.49 -9.51
CA SER A 16 5.66 -16.26 -8.36
C SER A 16 6.54 -17.48 -8.10
N LYS A 17 7.82 -17.37 -8.49
CA LYS A 17 8.86 -18.41 -8.31
C LYS A 17 8.97 -18.91 -6.86
N GLN A 18 8.51 -18.13 -5.89
CA GLN A 18 8.49 -18.44 -4.46
C GLN A 18 7.70 -19.72 -4.10
N PHE A 19 6.71 -20.12 -4.91
CA PHE A 19 5.83 -21.28 -4.63
C PHE A 19 6.13 -22.53 -5.47
N GLN A 20 6.95 -22.41 -6.52
CA GLN A 20 7.40 -23.57 -7.30
C GLN A 20 8.60 -24.28 -6.67
N ASP A 21 9.24 -23.68 -5.67
CA ASP A 21 10.36 -24.30 -4.97
C ASP A 21 9.93 -25.54 -4.17
N ALA A 22 10.56 -26.67 -4.47
CA ALA A 22 10.31 -27.96 -3.84
C ALA A 22 10.57 -27.91 -2.31
N SER A 23 11.49 -27.04 -1.88
CA SER A 23 11.81 -26.77 -0.48
C SER A 23 10.62 -26.16 0.28
N THR A 24 9.93 -25.16 -0.28
CA THR A 24 8.77 -24.50 0.35
C THR A 24 7.60 -25.47 0.52
N ARG A 25 7.36 -26.35 -0.47
CA ARG A 25 6.31 -27.39 -0.39
C ARG A 25 6.62 -28.43 0.68
N THR A 26 7.88 -28.83 0.80
CA THR A 26 8.33 -29.80 1.80
C THR A 26 8.22 -29.21 3.21
N LEU A 27 8.65 -27.95 3.41
CA LEU A 27 8.51 -27.23 4.69
C LEU A 27 7.06 -27.00 5.12
N ALA A 28 6.15 -26.71 4.17
CA ALA A 28 4.72 -26.54 4.43
C ALA A 28 4.06 -27.88 4.84
N ALA A 29 4.45 -28.98 4.20
CA ALA A 29 4.00 -30.32 4.55
C ALA A 29 4.50 -30.76 5.94
N LEU A 30 5.76 -30.44 6.27
CA LEU A 30 6.35 -30.71 7.60
C LEU A 30 5.67 -29.91 8.73
N ASN A 31 5.26 -28.66 8.48
CA ASN A 31 4.61 -27.82 9.48
C ASN A 31 3.07 -27.97 9.55
N ARG A 32 2.46 -28.84 8.74
CA ARG A 32 1.00 -28.99 8.61
C ARG A 32 0.25 -27.67 8.34
N ILE A 33 0.90 -26.70 7.68
CA ILE A 33 0.25 -25.43 7.33
C ILE A 33 -0.41 -25.62 5.98
N GLN A 34 -1.75 -25.57 5.95
CA GLN A 34 -2.50 -25.55 4.69
C GLN A 34 -2.16 -24.26 3.93
N VAL A 35 -1.53 -24.39 2.76
CA VAL A 35 -1.15 -23.26 1.89
C VAL A 35 -2.43 -22.67 1.27
N ASN A 36 -3.10 -21.82 2.04
CA ASN A 36 -4.34 -21.14 1.65
C ASN A 36 -4.04 -19.79 0.96
N PHE A 37 -4.98 -19.27 0.15
CA PHE A 37 -4.84 -17.95 -0.50
C PHE A 37 -4.55 -16.80 0.47
N SER A 38 -5.11 -16.84 1.68
CA SER A 38 -4.82 -15.84 2.73
C SER A 38 -3.36 -15.90 3.22
N PHE A 39 -2.76 -17.09 3.24
CA PHE A 39 -1.35 -17.26 3.59
C PHE A 39 -0.46 -16.71 2.47
N VAL A 40 -0.77 -17.05 1.21
CA VAL A 40 -0.05 -16.55 0.03
C VAL A 40 -0.09 -15.03 -0.06
N LEU A 41 -1.27 -14.44 0.12
CA LEU A 41 -1.45 -12.98 0.11
C LEU A 41 -0.65 -12.32 1.24
N LYS A 42 -0.64 -12.92 2.45
CA LYS A 42 0.17 -12.45 3.58
C LYS A 42 1.67 -12.52 3.27
N THR A 43 2.15 -13.61 2.65
CA THR A 43 3.57 -13.78 2.30
C THR A 43 4.03 -12.80 1.23
N VAL A 44 3.22 -12.55 0.20
CA VAL A 44 3.55 -11.57 -0.86
C VAL A 44 3.54 -10.14 -0.32
N LEU A 45 2.58 -9.80 0.54
CA LEU A 45 2.55 -8.53 1.26
C LEU A 45 3.72 -8.36 2.25
N ASP A 46 4.35 -9.44 2.71
CA ASP A 46 5.49 -9.35 3.63
C ASP A 46 6.82 -9.12 2.88
N GLN A 47 6.99 -9.74 1.71
CA GLN A 47 8.25 -9.69 0.96
C GLN A 47 8.45 -8.39 0.16
N GLN A 48 7.44 -7.93 -0.59
CA GLN A 48 7.49 -6.67 -1.35
C GLN A 48 6.12 -5.97 -1.37
N PRO A 49 5.65 -5.47 -0.22
CA PRO A 49 4.31 -4.90 -0.10
C PRO A 49 4.07 -3.71 -1.03
N ILE A 50 5.04 -2.80 -1.13
CA ILE A 50 4.87 -1.54 -1.87
C ILE A 50 4.73 -1.79 -3.36
N LEU A 51 5.62 -2.58 -3.96
CA LEU A 51 5.58 -2.90 -5.39
C LEU A 51 4.29 -3.64 -5.77
N PHE A 52 3.84 -4.55 -4.91
CA PHE A 52 2.60 -5.29 -5.14
C PHE A 52 1.37 -4.38 -5.07
N LEU A 53 1.28 -3.53 -4.03
CA LEU A 53 0.16 -2.60 -3.85
C LEU A 53 0.08 -1.58 -4.99
N THR A 54 1.22 -1.03 -5.44
CA THR A 54 1.24 -0.07 -6.56
C THR A 54 0.83 -0.73 -7.88
N THR A 55 1.37 -1.91 -8.19
CA THR A 55 0.99 -2.67 -9.39
C THR A 55 -0.51 -3.00 -9.39
N PHE A 56 -1.04 -3.49 -8.26
CA PHE A 56 -2.46 -3.78 -8.11
C PHE A 56 -3.33 -2.53 -8.33
N THR A 57 -2.93 -1.40 -7.75
CA THR A 57 -3.65 -0.13 -7.87
C THR A 57 -3.70 0.37 -9.32
N ILE A 58 -2.59 0.29 -10.05
CA ILE A 58 -2.53 0.70 -11.47
C ILE A 58 -3.45 -0.18 -12.34
N ILE A 59 -3.39 -1.50 -12.16
CA ILE A 59 -4.28 -2.43 -12.90
C ILE A 59 -5.74 -2.13 -12.56
N PHE A 60 -6.04 -1.92 -11.28
CA PHE A 60 -7.38 -1.57 -10.83
C PHE A 60 -7.88 -0.30 -11.51
N TRP A 61 -7.09 0.78 -11.53
CA TRP A 61 -7.45 2.05 -12.18
C TRP A 61 -7.76 1.90 -13.67
N ILE A 62 -6.96 1.12 -14.40
CA ILE A 62 -7.18 0.89 -15.84
C ILE A 62 -8.49 0.14 -16.07
N VAL A 63 -8.74 -0.93 -15.29
CA VAL A 63 -9.95 -1.76 -15.42
C VAL A 63 -11.21 -0.99 -15.03
N THR A 64 -11.18 -0.24 -13.92
CA THR A 64 -12.35 0.52 -13.48
C THR A 64 -12.60 1.73 -14.36
N SER A 65 -11.56 2.40 -14.87
CA SER A 65 -11.71 3.47 -15.86
C SER A 65 -12.36 2.97 -17.15
N TRP A 66 -11.90 1.83 -17.68
CA TRP A 66 -12.55 1.18 -18.83
C TRP A 66 -14.03 0.87 -18.55
N THR A 67 -14.32 0.26 -17.41
CA THR A 67 -15.69 -0.09 -17.03
C THR A 67 -16.57 1.16 -16.88
N PHE A 68 -16.04 2.23 -16.28
CA PHE A 68 -16.73 3.50 -16.10
C PHE A 68 -17.11 4.15 -17.44
N VAL A 69 -16.17 4.23 -18.39
CA VAL A 69 -16.43 4.75 -19.74
C VAL A 69 -17.52 3.94 -20.44
N GLN A 70 -17.50 2.61 -20.34
CA GLN A 70 -18.54 1.78 -20.94
C GLN A 70 -19.91 2.00 -20.28
N CYS A 71 -19.98 2.15 -18.96
CA CYS A 71 -21.23 2.40 -18.26
C CYS A 71 -21.86 3.74 -18.62
N GLU A 72 -21.07 4.81 -18.67
CA GLU A 72 -21.58 6.14 -19.04
C GLU A 72 -21.98 6.17 -20.53
N ARG A 73 -21.18 5.55 -21.42
CA ARG A 73 -21.50 5.48 -22.86
C ARG A 73 -22.77 4.69 -23.15
N PHE A 74 -23.02 3.61 -22.42
CA PHE A 74 -24.23 2.81 -22.61
C PHE A 74 -25.47 3.48 -21.99
N GLY A 75 -25.32 4.11 -20.82
CA GLY A 75 -26.44 4.76 -20.13
C GLY A 75 -26.87 6.10 -20.73
N GLN A 76 -26.04 6.73 -21.56
CA GLN A 76 -26.34 7.98 -22.26
C GLN A 76 -26.56 7.79 -23.76
N ALA A 77 -26.78 6.56 -24.25
CA ALA A 77 -26.95 6.28 -25.68
C ALA A 77 -28.12 7.03 -26.34
N ASP A 78 -29.10 7.49 -25.56
CA ASP A 78 -30.27 8.25 -26.02
C ASP A 78 -30.12 9.78 -25.92
N GLN A 79 -29.03 10.28 -25.34
CA GLN A 79 -28.77 11.72 -25.20
C GLN A 79 -27.55 12.10 -26.04
N ASP A 80 -27.63 13.21 -26.81
CA ASP A 80 -26.50 13.83 -27.53
C ASP A 80 -25.46 14.43 -26.55
N ALA A 81 -25.09 13.69 -25.52
CA ALA A 81 -24.11 14.07 -24.54
C ALA A 81 -22.69 13.83 -25.09
N PRO A 82 -21.75 14.75 -24.84
CA PRO A 82 -20.36 14.56 -25.26
C PRO A 82 -19.78 13.30 -24.59
N SER A 83 -19.20 12.42 -25.40
CA SER A 83 -18.59 11.17 -24.92
C SER A 83 -17.43 11.47 -23.97
N ILE A 84 -17.44 10.88 -22.77
CA ILE A 84 -16.35 11.01 -21.80
C ILE A 84 -15.07 10.40 -22.38
N LEU A 85 -14.00 11.22 -22.46
CA LEU A 85 -12.66 10.76 -22.86
C LEU A 85 -12.09 9.80 -21.81
N TYR A 86 -11.31 8.82 -22.27
CA TYR A 86 -10.62 7.85 -21.40
C TYR A 86 -9.71 8.51 -20.36
N SER A 87 -9.03 9.60 -20.74
CA SER A 87 -8.19 10.39 -19.84
C SER A 87 -8.98 10.97 -18.68
N ASN A 88 -10.19 11.46 -18.95
CA ASN A 88 -11.08 12.08 -17.98
C ASN A 88 -11.66 11.03 -17.02
N ALA A 89 -11.98 9.85 -17.53
CA ALA A 89 -12.38 8.72 -16.69
C ALA A 89 -11.24 8.22 -15.79
N LEU A 90 -10.01 8.13 -16.31
CA LEU A 90 -8.85 7.74 -15.49
C LEU A 90 -8.57 8.77 -14.39
N TRP A 91 -8.64 10.06 -14.73
CA TRP A 91 -8.57 11.15 -13.76
C TRP A 91 -9.62 10.99 -12.66
N PHE A 92 -10.90 10.87 -13.03
CA PHE A 92 -12.02 10.68 -12.10
C PHE A 92 -11.81 9.50 -11.15
N ILE A 93 -11.39 8.35 -11.68
CA ILE A 93 -11.12 7.15 -10.88
C ILE A 93 -9.97 7.38 -9.90
N ALA A 94 -8.89 8.04 -10.33
CA ALA A 94 -7.74 8.32 -9.48
C ALA A 94 -8.12 9.27 -8.31
N ILE A 95 -8.83 10.36 -8.58
CA ILE A 95 -9.26 11.30 -7.52
C ILE A 95 -10.29 10.68 -6.56
N THR A 96 -11.17 9.81 -7.07
CA THR A 96 -12.14 9.07 -6.24
C THR A 96 -11.43 8.05 -5.36
N PHE A 97 -10.43 7.35 -5.90
CA PHE A 97 -9.61 6.40 -5.15
C PHE A 97 -8.81 7.08 -4.05
N MET A 98 -8.27 8.28 -4.32
CA MET A 98 -7.58 9.12 -3.34
C MET A 98 -8.53 9.79 -2.33
N LEU A 99 -9.85 9.59 -2.48
CA LEU A 99 -10.90 10.21 -1.65
C LEU A 99 -10.90 11.75 -1.70
N ASN A 100 -10.31 12.36 -2.74
CA ASN A 100 -10.30 13.81 -2.93
C ASN A 100 -11.66 14.32 -3.42
N GLY A 101 -12.16 13.75 -4.53
CA GLY A 101 -13.48 14.06 -5.08
C GLY A 101 -13.71 15.53 -5.46
N TYR A 102 -12.93 16.09 -6.39
CA TYR A 102 -13.07 17.49 -6.83
C TYR A 102 -14.45 17.86 -7.39
N GLY A 103 -15.17 16.91 -7.99
CA GLY A 103 -16.52 17.14 -8.52
C GLY A 103 -16.57 17.80 -9.90
N ASP A 104 -15.44 17.90 -10.58
CA ASP A 104 -15.30 18.34 -11.98
C ASP A 104 -15.95 17.36 -12.97
N ILE A 105 -15.82 16.06 -12.68
CA ILE A 105 -16.47 14.97 -13.41
C ILE A 105 -17.29 14.17 -12.41
N VAL A 106 -18.56 13.93 -12.74
CA VAL A 106 -19.47 13.15 -11.89
C VAL A 106 -20.25 12.13 -12.72
N PRO A 107 -20.48 10.91 -12.21
CA PRO A 107 -21.25 9.88 -12.89
C PRO A 107 -22.71 10.29 -13.01
N GLN A 108 -23.23 10.27 -14.23
CA GLN A 108 -24.64 10.53 -14.49
C GLN A 108 -25.47 9.26 -14.37
N THR A 109 -24.89 8.10 -14.69
CA THR A 109 -25.59 6.82 -14.65
C THR A 109 -25.60 6.18 -13.26
N HIS A 110 -26.64 5.41 -12.95
CA HIS A 110 -26.71 4.63 -11.71
C HIS A 110 -25.55 3.62 -11.59
N ALA A 111 -25.15 3.00 -12.72
CA ALA A 111 -24.02 2.08 -12.76
C ALA A 111 -22.69 2.79 -12.45
N GLY A 112 -22.46 3.98 -13.02
CA GLY A 112 -21.28 4.81 -12.74
C GLY A 112 -21.17 5.21 -11.26
N ARG A 113 -22.31 5.50 -10.61
CA ARG A 113 -22.36 5.79 -9.16
C ARG A 113 -21.96 4.58 -8.31
N ILE A 114 -22.44 3.38 -8.65
CA ILE A 114 -22.04 2.15 -7.95
C ILE A 114 -20.54 1.91 -8.08
N ILE A 115 -19.98 2.13 -9.28
CA ILE A 115 -18.53 2.01 -9.52
C ILE A 115 -17.76 3.03 -8.66
N ALA A 116 -18.21 4.27 -8.59
CA ALA A 116 -17.56 5.31 -7.78
C ALA A 116 -17.52 4.94 -6.29
N ILE A 117 -18.62 4.42 -5.74
CA ILE A 117 -18.67 3.94 -4.35
C ILE A 117 -17.68 2.78 -4.14
N PHE A 118 -17.67 1.81 -5.06
CA PHE A 118 -16.78 0.66 -4.97
C PHE A 118 -15.31 1.07 -5.01
N VAL A 119 -14.94 1.99 -5.92
CA VAL A 119 -13.58 2.55 -6.03
C VAL A 119 -13.17 3.26 -4.73
N GLY A 120 -14.07 4.04 -4.13
CA GLY A 120 -13.80 4.71 -2.85
C GLY A 120 -13.55 3.73 -1.70
N VAL A 121 -14.38 2.68 -1.57
CA VAL A 121 -14.19 1.65 -0.54
C VAL A 121 -12.86 0.92 -0.71
N VAL A 122 -12.53 0.52 -1.94
CA VAL A 122 -11.26 -0.15 -2.26
C VAL A 122 -10.07 0.78 -1.97
N GLY A 123 -10.17 2.07 -2.31
CA GLY A 123 -9.15 3.07 -2.01
C GLY A 123 -8.88 3.23 -0.51
N ALA A 124 -9.92 3.25 0.31
CA ALA A 124 -9.80 3.32 1.77
C ALA A 124 -9.11 2.07 2.37
N ILE A 125 -9.46 0.87 1.87
CA ILE A 125 -8.83 -0.39 2.29
C ILE A 125 -7.34 -0.40 1.93
N ILE A 126 -6.99 -0.04 0.69
CA ILE A 126 -5.60 -0.02 0.23
C ILE A 126 -4.78 1.01 0.99
N SER A 127 -5.33 2.20 1.22
CA SER A 127 -4.66 3.26 2.00
C SER A 127 -4.36 2.78 3.43
N SER A 128 -5.29 2.06 4.05
CA SER A 128 -5.09 1.50 5.39
C SER A 128 -3.96 0.47 5.42
N ILE A 129 -3.90 -0.41 4.41
CA ILE A 129 -2.82 -1.41 4.29
C ILE A 129 -1.48 -0.72 4.04
N LEU A 130 -1.45 0.30 3.18
CA LEU A 130 -0.24 1.06 2.87
C LEU A 130 0.35 1.73 4.12
N ILE A 131 -0.49 2.36 4.96
CA ILE A 131 -0.07 2.96 6.23
C ILE A 131 0.53 1.89 7.15
N ALA A 132 -0.10 0.73 7.27
CA ALA A 132 0.41 -0.37 8.09
C ALA A 132 1.79 -0.87 7.60
N VAL A 133 1.97 -0.98 6.29
CA VAL A 133 3.25 -1.36 5.66
C VAL A 133 4.33 -0.32 5.92
N ILE A 134 4.02 0.97 5.70
CA ILE A 134 4.97 2.06 5.91
C ILE A 134 5.39 2.11 7.39
N SER A 135 4.42 1.99 8.30
CA SER A 135 4.69 1.92 9.74
C SER A 135 5.68 0.81 10.09
N ARG A 136 5.50 -0.39 9.52
CA ARG A 136 6.44 -1.51 9.72
C ARG A 136 7.85 -1.24 9.19
N ASN A 137 7.97 -0.60 8.03
CA ASN A 137 9.27 -0.29 7.42
C ASN A 137 10.02 0.84 8.15
N ILE A 138 9.30 1.76 8.79
CA ILE A 138 9.88 2.84 9.60
C ILE A 138 10.41 2.31 10.95
N LEU A 139 9.86 1.20 11.45
CA LEU A 139 10.33 0.61 12.70
C LEU A 139 11.77 0.12 12.53
N LEU A 140 12.67 0.69 13.34
CA LEU A 140 14.07 0.29 13.42
C LEU A 140 14.17 -1.23 13.67
N SER A 141 15.04 -1.89 12.90
CA SER A 141 15.44 -3.27 13.16
C SER A 141 16.07 -3.38 14.55
N GLN A 142 15.99 -4.56 15.18
CA GLN A 142 16.55 -4.79 16.52
C GLN A 142 18.03 -4.38 16.60
N GLY A 143 18.80 -4.64 15.55
CA GLY A 143 20.21 -4.22 15.47
C GLY A 143 20.38 -2.70 15.45
N GLN A 144 19.56 -1.99 14.68
CA GLN A 144 19.58 -0.52 14.61
C GLN A 144 19.12 0.11 15.93
N ARG A 145 18.12 -0.48 16.60
CA ARG A 145 17.67 -0.05 17.94
C ARG A 145 18.78 -0.16 18.96
N ASN A 146 19.50 -1.28 18.98
CA ASN A 146 20.62 -1.48 19.91
C ASN A 146 21.73 -0.44 19.70
N VAL A 147 22.10 -0.17 18.44
CA VAL A 147 23.09 0.88 18.12
C VAL A 147 22.58 2.26 18.52
N ASN A 148 21.31 2.56 18.29
CA ASN A 148 20.72 3.84 18.67
C ASN A 148 20.74 4.05 20.20
N ASN A 149 20.40 3.01 20.97
CA ASN A 149 20.46 3.06 22.43
C ASN A 149 21.90 3.27 22.93
N PHE A 150 22.86 2.52 22.36
CA PHE A 150 24.27 2.70 22.70
C PHE A 150 24.80 4.11 22.39
N MET A 151 24.38 4.67 21.26
CA MET A 151 24.75 6.04 20.87
C MET A 151 24.17 7.08 21.82
N HIS A 152 22.93 6.85 22.30
CA HIS A 152 22.29 7.69 23.30
C HIS A 152 23.03 7.66 24.64
N ASP A 153 23.38 6.46 25.14
CA ASP A 153 24.12 6.30 26.40
C ASP A 153 25.52 6.92 26.34
N SER A 154 26.18 6.80 25.19
CA SER A 154 27.48 7.42 24.95
C SER A 154 27.41 8.95 24.99
N LYS A 155 26.34 9.56 24.47
CA LYS A 155 26.10 11.01 24.53
C LYS A 155 25.86 11.47 25.97
N LEU A 156 24.97 10.80 26.71
CA LEU A 156 24.68 11.13 28.12
C LEU A 156 25.95 11.08 28.98
N THR A 157 26.76 10.04 28.80
CA THR A 157 28.04 9.89 29.52
C THR A 157 28.98 11.06 29.24
N ARG A 158 29.02 11.55 27.99
CA ARG A 158 29.85 12.69 27.61
C ARG A 158 29.33 14.00 28.22
N GLU A 159 28.01 14.19 28.26
CA GLU A 159 27.41 15.36 28.91
C GLU A 159 27.66 15.39 30.41
N HIS A 160 27.54 14.25 31.11
CA HIS A 160 27.86 14.16 32.54
C HIS A 160 29.32 14.51 32.82
N LYS A 161 30.27 14.03 32.00
CA LYS A 161 31.69 14.38 32.13
C LYS A 161 31.94 15.88 31.90
N ASN A 162 31.29 16.47 30.89
CA ASN A 162 31.42 17.90 30.61
C ASN A 162 30.81 18.76 31.74
N ALA A 163 29.66 18.38 32.27
CA ALA A 163 29.03 19.06 33.40
C ALA A 163 29.92 18.98 34.65
N ALA A 164 30.45 17.80 34.97
CA ALA A 164 31.38 17.60 36.08
C ALA A 164 32.66 18.44 35.93
N ALA A 165 33.25 18.47 34.73
CA ALA A 165 34.42 19.30 34.44
C ALA A 165 34.11 20.80 34.63
N LYS A 166 32.93 21.26 34.19
CA LYS A 166 32.52 22.67 34.34
C LYS A 166 32.31 23.06 35.81
N VAL A 167 31.73 22.16 36.62
CA VAL A 167 31.58 22.37 38.07
C VAL A 167 32.95 22.38 38.75
N GLY A 168 33.84 21.45 38.41
CA GLY A 168 35.20 21.41 38.96
C GLY A 168 35.99 22.69 38.66
N ILE A 169 35.96 23.18 37.42
CA ILE A 169 36.60 24.45 37.04
C ILE A 169 36.00 25.61 37.83
N CYS A 170 34.67 25.65 38.01
CA CYS A 170 34.00 26.71 38.77
C CYS A 170 34.47 26.73 40.24
N ILE A 171 34.56 25.56 40.88
CA ILE A 171 35.05 25.43 42.27
C ILE A 171 36.51 25.85 42.36
N SER A 172 37.37 25.44 41.43
CA SER A 172 38.79 25.81 41.42
C SER A 172 39.05 27.30 41.16
N VAL A 173 38.11 28.02 40.56
CA VAL A 173 38.20 29.49 40.35
C VAL A 173 37.68 30.27 41.57
N LEU A 174 36.86 29.64 42.41
CA LEU A 174 36.26 30.24 43.61
C LEU A 174 37.12 30.10 44.88
N LEU A 175 38.11 29.21 44.86
CA LEU A 175 39.10 28.95 45.92
C LEU A 175 40.44 29.65 45.61
#